data_AF-A0AAU4SUG4-F1
#
_entry.id   AF-A0AAU4SUG4-F1
#
_cell.length_a   1.000
_cell.length_b   1.000
_cell.length_c   1.000
_cell.angle_alpha   90.00
_cell.angle_beta   90.00
_cell.angle_gamma   90.00
#
_symmetry.space_group_name_H-M   'P 1'
#
loop_
_entity.id
_entity.type
_entity.pdbx_description
1 polymer ?
#
loop_
_entity_poly.entity_id
_entity_poly.type
_entity_poly.pdbx_seq_one_letter_code
_entity_poly.pdbx_strand_id
1 'polypeptide(L)' 'MTDDDPAPAVQWLPHYARTPAGPSPRTIPAELAPRMLGWYMTHQLTAAHGASNDRARTALAWKPLRPSWRDGLGKG' A
#
# COMPACT_ATOMS: atom_id res chain seq x y z
N MET A 1 -12.12 -4.00 1.26
CA MET A 1 -11.47 -3.87 2.57
C MET A 1 -10.27 -2.98 2.35
N THR A 2 -10.35 -1.72 2.75
CA THR A 2 -9.25 -0.77 2.60
C THR A 2 -8.42 -0.80 3.89
N ASP A 3 -7.12 -0.51 3.80
CA ASP A 3 -6.23 -0.46 4.96
C ASP A 3 -6.54 0.74 5.87
N ASP A 4 -6.37 0.59 7.17
CA ASP A 4 -6.59 1.64 8.16
C ASP A 4 -5.32 2.44 8.50
N ASP A 5 -4.16 2.02 7.98
CA ASP A 5 -2.89 2.73 8.12
C ASP A 5 -2.26 2.94 6.73
N PRO A 6 -2.53 4.06 6.06
CA PRO A 6 -2.01 4.33 4.72
C PRO A 6 -0.48 4.49 4.75
N ALA A 7 0.25 3.48 4.28
CA ALA A 7 1.70 3.53 4.20
C ALA A 7 2.19 4.02 2.84
N PRO A 8 3.23 4.87 2.79
CA PRO A 8 3.94 5.16 1.55
C PRO A 8 4.48 3.88 0.89
N ALA A 9 4.51 3.84 -0.44
CA ALA A 9 5.06 2.74 -1.24
C ALA A 9 6.45 2.27 -0.77
N VAL A 10 7.31 3.24 -0.40
CA VAL A 10 8.66 2.97 0.12
C VAL A 10 8.69 2.16 1.43
N GLN A 11 7.61 2.19 2.21
CA GLN A 11 7.51 1.45 3.47
C GLN A 11 6.91 0.06 3.25
N TRP A 12 5.85 -0.07 2.46
CA TRP A 12 5.14 -1.34 2.32
C TRP A 12 5.71 -2.24 1.21
N LEU A 13 6.26 -1.72 0.11
CA LEU A 13 6.81 -2.58 -0.96
C LEU A 13 7.93 -3.50 -0.46
N PRO A 14 8.92 -3.01 0.30
CA PRO A 14 9.98 -3.89 0.82
C PRO A 14 9.43 -4.92 1.80
N HIS A 15 8.43 -4.57 2.60
CA HIS A 15 7.77 -5.48 3.54
C HIS A 15 7.01 -6.58 2.82
N TYR A 16 6.23 -6.20 1.80
CA TYR A 16 5.53 -7.14 0.94
C TYR A 16 6.51 -8.07 0.22
N ALA A 17 7.57 -7.53 -0.41
CA ALA A 17 8.56 -8.30 -1.16
C ALA A 17 9.33 -9.33 -0.30
N ARG A 18 9.57 -9.02 0.99
CA ARG A 18 10.19 -9.97 1.92
C ARG A 18 9.33 -11.20 2.20
N THR A 19 8.01 -11.07 2.12
CA THR A 19 7.11 -12.18 2.47
C THR A 19 7.23 -13.38 1.52
N PRO A 20 7.16 -13.22 0.19
CA PRO A 20 7.37 -14.33 -0.74
C PRO A 20 8.86 -14.60 -1.04
N ALA A 21 9.80 -14.05 -0.27
CA ALA A 21 11.24 -14.01 -0.62
C ALA A 21 11.49 -13.44 -2.04
N GLY A 22 10.66 -12.47 -2.44
CA GLY A 22 10.76 -11.81 -3.74
C GLY A 22 11.98 -10.89 -3.84
N PRO A 23 12.36 -10.49 -5.06
CA PRO A 23 13.48 -9.58 -5.26
C PRO A 23 13.23 -8.24 -4.55
N SER A 24 14.31 -7.64 -4.04
CA SER A 24 14.24 -6.32 -3.42
C SER A 24 13.69 -5.29 -4.41
N PRO A 25 12.75 -4.42 -3.99
CA PRO A 25 12.23 -3.37 -4.87
C PRO A 25 13.36 -2.50 -5.40
N ARG A 26 13.32 -2.17 -6.69
CA ARG A 26 14.28 -1.25 -7.31
C ARG A 26 13.80 0.19 -7.12
N THR A 27 14.72 1.08 -6.78
CA THR A 27 14.46 2.52 -6.75
C THR A 27 14.40 3.05 -8.17
N ILE A 28 13.31 3.75 -8.50
CA ILE A 28 13.11 4.41 -9.80
C ILE A 28 12.87 5.90 -9.53
N PRO A 29 13.58 6.83 -10.22
CA PRO A 29 13.28 8.26 -10.15
C PRO A 29 11.84 8.57 -10.56
N ALA A 30 11.18 9.50 -9.87
CA ALA A 30 9.76 9.80 -10.08
C ALA A 30 9.47 10.29 -11.51
N GLU A 31 10.42 10.96 -12.16
CA GLU A 31 10.32 11.48 -13.52
C GLU A 31 10.33 10.36 -14.57
N LEU A 32 10.97 9.24 -14.26
CA LEU A 32 11.04 8.06 -15.15
C LEU A 32 9.88 7.09 -14.91
N ALA A 33 9.26 7.14 -13.75
CA ALA A 33 8.19 6.22 -13.37
C ALA A 33 7.00 6.19 -14.36
N PRO A 34 6.46 7.33 -14.87
CA PRO A 34 5.36 7.31 -15.83
C PRO A 34 5.71 6.59 -17.13
N ARG A 35 6.97 6.71 -17.58
CA ARG A 35 7.44 6.06 -18.82
C ARG A 35 7.64 4.56 -18.63
N MET A 36 8.06 4.12 -17.44
CA MET A 36 8.39 2.72 -17.16
C MET A 36 7.19 1.90 -16.68
N LEU A 37 6.33 2.51 -15.87
CA LEU A 37 5.22 1.82 -15.18
C LEU A 37 3.85 2.24 -15.72
N GLY A 38 3.81 3.29 -16.54
CA GLY A 38 2.57 3.96 -16.93
C GLY A 38 2.10 4.96 -15.88
N TRP A 39 1.24 5.88 -16.31
CA TRP A 39 0.71 6.95 -15.46
C TRP A 39 -0.06 6.40 -14.24
N TYR A 40 -0.93 5.41 -14.45
CA TYR A 40 -1.79 4.89 -13.38
C TYR A 40 -0.98 4.27 -12.23
N MET A 41 -0.03 3.39 -12.55
CA MET A 41 0.84 2.77 -11.53
C MET A 41 1.72 3.80 -10.83
N THR A 42 2.22 4.79 -11.57
CA THR A 42 3.00 5.88 -10.98
C THR A 42 2.15 6.65 -9.98
N HIS A 43 0.95 7.08 -10.37
CA HIS A 43 0.02 7.78 -9.49
C HIS A 43 -0.31 6.97 -8.24
N GLN A 44 -0.59 5.67 -8.38
CA GLN A 44 -0.85 4.78 -7.25
C GLN A 44 0.33 4.67 -6.27
N LEU A 45 1.57 4.71 -6.75
CA LEU A 45 2.77 4.56 -5.92
C LEU A 45 3.28 5.87 -5.31
N THR A 46 3.01 7.01 -5.95
CA THR A 46 3.58 8.31 -5.54
C THR A 46 2.56 9.29 -4.97
N ALA A 47 1.29 9.19 -5.37
CA ALA A 47 0.28 10.22 -5.11
C ALA A 47 -1.01 9.68 -4.49
N ALA A 48 -1.34 8.40 -4.67
CA ALA A 48 -2.54 7.83 -4.07
C ALA A 48 -2.48 7.92 -2.54
N HIS A 49 -3.45 8.63 -1.97
CA HIS A 49 -3.67 8.67 -0.55
C HIS A 49 -4.50 7.45 -0.18
N GLY A 50 -4.10 6.70 0.85
CA GLY A 50 -4.89 5.55 1.28
C GLY A 50 -6.26 6.00 1.79
N ALA A 51 -7.28 5.17 1.57
CA ALA A 51 -8.63 5.51 1.98
C ALA A 51 -8.82 5.16 3.47
N SER A 52 -9.23 6.15 4.27
CA SER A 52 -9.57 5.93 5.68
C SER A 52 -10.93 5.21 5.78
N ASN A 53 -10.99 4.13 6.58
CA ASN A 53 -12.27 3.50 6.93
C ASN A 53 -12.93 4.15 8.16
N ASP A 54 -12.48 5.32 8.63
CA ASP A 54 -13.06 5.98 9.81
C ASP A 54 -14.57 6.15 9.66
N ARG A 55 -15.02 6.51 8.45
CA ARG A 55 -16.44 6.63 8.13
C ARG A 55 -17.19 5.30 8.27
N ALA A 56 -16.58 4.18 7.86
CA ALA A 56 -17.19 2.86 7.97
C ALA A 56 -17.19 2.36 9.42
N ARG A 57 -16.13 2.63 10.19
CA ARG A 57 -16.03 2.29 11.61
C ARG A 57 -17.10 3.01 12.43
N THR A 58 -17.28 4.31 12.18
CA THR A 58 -18.27 5.15 12.88
C THR A 58 -19.70 4.83 12.45
N ALA A 59 -19.96 4.65 11.15
CA ALA A 59 -21.31 4.46 10.65
C ALA A 59 -21.84 3.03 10.80
N LEU A 60 -20.97 2.02 10.77
CA LEU A 60 -21.39 0.60 10.70
C LEU A 60 -20.90 -0.23 11.90
N ALA A 61 -20.28 0.39 12.91
CA ALA A 61 -19.56 -0.31 13.99
C ALA A 61 -18.57 -1.38 13.47
N TRP A 62 -18.10 -1.20 12.24
CA TRP A 62 -17.25 -2.17 11.55
C TRP A 62 -15.87 -2.19 12.18
N LYS A 63 -15.35 -3.39 12.48
CA LYS A 63 -14.00 -3.58 13.02
C LYS A 63 -13.13 -4.30 11.97
N PRO A 64 -11.97 -3.72 11.57
CA PRO A 64 -11.04 -4.38 10.66
C PRO A 64 -10.47 -5.64 11.32
N LEU A 65 -10.39 -6.74 10.57
CA LEU A 65 -9.74 -7.97 11.05
C LEU A 65 -8.21 -7.82 11.14
N ARG A 66 -7.65 -6.90 10.32
CA ARG A 66 -6.23 -6.57 10.28
C ARG A 66 -6.11 -5.04 10.25
N PRO A 67 -5.88 -4.39 11.42
CA PRO A 67 -5.90 -2.94 11.53
C PRO A 67 -4.62 -2.26 11.01
N SER A 68 -3.64 -3.04 10.55
CA SER A 68 -2.33 -2.57 10.12
C SER A 68 -1.91 -3.30 8.84
N TRP A 69 -1.47 -2.53 7.85
CA TRP A 69 -0.86 -3.04 6.62
C TRP A 69 0.31 -3.99 6.88
N ARG A 70 1.04 -3.82 7.98
CA ARG A 70 2.19 -4.69 8.33
C ARG A 70 1.75 -6.11 8.67
N ASP A 71 0.56 -6.25 9.27
CA ASP A 71 -0.04 -7.53 9.63
C ASP A 71 -0.89 -8.11 8.49
N GLY A 72 -1.40 -7.24 7.60
CA GLY A 72 -2.19 -7.59 6.42
C GLY A 72 -1.37 -8.09 5.23
N LEU A 73 -0.29 -7.40 4.92
CA LEU A 73 0.59 -7.73 3.81
C LEU A 73 1.61 -8.78 4.26
N GLY A 74 1.31 -10.04 3.97
CA GLY A 74 2.27 -11.14 4.10
C GLY A 74 1.84 -12.32 4.96
N LYS A 75 0.66 -12.27 5.60
CA LYS A 75 0.06 -13.46 6.21
C LYS A 75 -1.00 -14.02 5.29
N GLY A 76 -0.60 -15.01 4.49
CA GLY A 76 -1.52 -15.96 3.85
C GLY A 76 -2.13 -16.90 4.88
#